data_AF-A0AAV6B8H0-F1
#
_entry.id   AF-A0AAV6B8H0-F1
#
_cell.length_a   1.000
_cell.length_b   1.000
_cell.length_c   1.000
_cell.angle_alpha   90.00
_cell.angle_beta   90.00
_cell.angle_gamma   90.00
#
_symmetry.space_group_name_H-M   'P 1'
#
loop_
_entity.id
_entity.type
_entity.pdbx_description
1 polymer ?
#
loop_
_entity_poly.entity_id
_entity_poly.type
_entity_poly.pdbx_seq_one_letter_code
_entity_poly.pdbx_strand_id
1 'polypeptide(L)'
;MLRHTFMTLQSILIFSGLTLALSIAAHWFVRRYWWAVFISGAAGSLANMVHEAFLHDFQMRPVDAVFWIPMLFVEGMLLALPVAALVGIPFYVTRRRNHSNAA
;
A
#
# COMPACT_ATOMS: atom_id res chain seq x y z
N MET A 1 18.69 -10.41 -18.88
CA MET A 1 17.63 -9.92 -19.80
C MET A 1 16.42 -9.63 -18.90
N LEU A 2 16.34 -8.40 -18.38
CA LEU A 2 15.23 -7.97 -17.52
C LEU A 2 13.98 -7.91 -18.40
N ARG A 3 13.17 -8.97 -18.35
CA ARG A 3 11.83 -8.95 -18.90
C ARG A 3 11.07 -7.96 -18.03
N HIS A 4 10.91 -6.72 -18.50
CA HIS A 4 9.95 -5.79 -17.91
C HIS A 4 8.58 -6.46 -18.00
N THR A 5 8.20 -7.15 -16.93
CA THR A 5 6.85 -7.62 -16.68
C THR A 5 6.02 -6.36 -16.49
N PHE A 6 5.42 -5.88 -17.58
CA PHE A 6 4.31 -4.94 -17.48
C PHE A 6 3.33 -5.54 -16.48
N MET A 7 3.11 -4.86 -15.35
CA MET A 7 2.06 -5.24 -14.41
C MET A 7 0.77 -5.41 -15.22
N THR A 8 0.25 -6.62 -15.26
CA THR A 8 -1.00 -6.88 -15.98
C THR A 8 -2.11 -6.06 -15.32
N LEU A 9 -3.10 -5.63 -16.10
CA LEU A 9 -4.25 -4.89 -15.56
C LEU A 9 -4.89 -5.63 -14.37
N GLN A 10 -4.92 -6.96 -14.44
CA GLN A 10 -5.40 -7.82 -13.36
C GLN A 10 -4.55 -7.69 -12.08
N SER A 11 -3.23 -7.70 -12.17
CA SER A 11 -2.31 -7.51 -11.03
C SER A 11 -2.53 -6.14 -10.37
N ILE A 12 -2.71 -5.08 -11.18
CA ILE A 12 -2.97 -3.72 -10.68
C ILE A 12 -4.30 -3.65 -9.92
N LEU A 13 -5.35 -4.28 -10.46
CA LEU A 13 -6.67 -4.30 -9.83
C LEU A 13 -6.66 -5.10 -8.52
N ILE A 14 -5.98 -6.24 -8.48
CA ILE A 14 -5.84 -7.05 -7.26
C ILE A 14 -5.07 -6.26 -6.20
N PHE A 15 -3.95 -5.64 -6.57
CA PHE A 15 -3.15 -4.83 -5.66
C PHE A 15 -3.94 -3.63 -5.13
N SER A 16 -4.68 -2.93 -5.99
CA SER A 16 -5.50 -1.78 -5.61
C SER A 16 -6.64 -2.20 -4.68
N GLY A 17 -7.31 -3.33 -4.96
CA GLY A 17 -8.37 -3.88 -4.12
C GLY A 17 -7.86 -4.28 -2.72
N LEU A 18 -6.70 -4.93 -2.67
CA LEU A 18 -6.05 -5.30 -1.41
C LEU A 18 -5.61 -4.07 -0.61
N THR A 19 -5.03 -3.08 -1.28
CA THR A 19 -4.64 -1.80 -0.66
C THR A 19 -5.87 -1.06 -0.13
N LEU A 20 -6.99 -1.08 -0.84
CA LEU A 20 -8.23 -0.48 -0.40
C LEU A 20 -8.79 -1.16 0.86
N ALA A 21 -8.80 -2.50 0.90
CA ALA A 21 -9.25 -3.25 2.08
C ALA A 21 -8.38 -2.96 3.31
N LEU A 22 -7.05 -2.97 3.15
CA LEU A 22 -6.10 -2.61 4.20
C LEU A 22 -6.30 -1.16 4.66
N SER A 23 -6.55 -0.24 3.72
CA SER A 23 -6.77 1.17 4.02
C SER A 23 -8.04 1.40 4.82
N ILE A 24 -9.14 0.71 4.49
CA ILE A 24 -10.38 0.77 5.26
C ILE A 24 -10.14 0.28 6.69
N ALA A 25 -9.49 -0.88 6.85
CA ALA A 25 -9.18 -1.44 8.17
C ALA A 25 -8.29 -0.48 8.99
N ALA A 26 -7.22 0.03 8.41
CA ALA A 26 -6.31 0.95 9.09
C ALA A 26 -7.02 2.25 9.49
N HIS A 27 -7.84 2.83 8.61
CA HIS A 27 -8.61 4.04 8.94
C HIS A 27 -9.68 3.79 10.00
N TRP A 28 -10.20 2.57 10.11
CA TRP A 28 -11.12 2.20 11.18
C TRP A 28 -10.45 2.26 12.57
N PHE A 29 -9.26 1.67 12.71
CA PHE A 29 -8.56 1.56 14.00
C PHE A 29 -7.69 2.77 14.35
N VAL A 30 -7.01 3.37 13.38
CA VAL A 30 -6.03 4.44 13.62
C VAL A 30 -6.71 5.80 13.53
N ARG A 31 -6.75 6.53 14.65
CA ARG A 31 -7.42 7.85 14.73
C ARG A 31 -6.75 8.94 13.88
N ARG A 32 -5.42 8.93 13.79
CA ARG A 32 -4.66 9.93 13.05
C ARG A 32 -4.60 9.56 11.56
N TYR A 33 -5.16 10.42 10.71
CA TYR A 33 -5.23 10.23 9.25
C TYR A 33 -3.88 9.87 8.62
N TRP A 34 -2.84 10.68 8.82
CA TRP A 34 -1.52 10.44 8.23
C TRP A 34 -0.87 9.12 8.66
N TRP A 35 -1.12 8.67 9.90
CA TRP A 35 -0.63 7.37 10.37
C TRP A 35 -1.38 6.23 9.69
N ALA A 36 -2.70 6.34 9.53
CA ALA A 36 -3.50 5.35 8.81
C ALA A 36 -3.06 5.22 7.34
N VAL A 37 -2.82 6.35 6.67
CA VAL A 37 -2.32 6.39 5.28
C VAL A 37 -0.95 5.71 5.17
N PHE A 38 0.00 6.07 6.04
CA PHE A 38 1.35 5.51 6.00
C PHE A 38 1.37 4.00 6.28
N ILE A 39 0.63 3.55 7.31
CA ILE A 39 0.53 2.13 7.66
C ILE A 39 -0.09 1.33 6.51
N SER A 40 -1.13 1.87 5.87
CA SER A 40 -1.79 1.20 4.74
C SER A 40 -0.88 1.12 3.51
N GLY A 41 -0.16 2.20 3.22
CA GLY A 41 0.84 2.23 2.15
C GLY A 41 1.95 1.20 2.38
N ALA A 42 2.51 1.17 3.59
CA ALA A 42 3.55 0.22 3.95
C ALA A 42 3.07 -1.24 3.92
N ALA A 43 1.86 -1.51 4.44
CA ALA A 43 1.27 -2.83 4.43
C ALA A 43 0.95 -3.31 2.99
N GLY A 44 0.39 -2.43 2.16
CA GLY A 44 0.15 -2.72 0.74
C GLY A 44 1.46 -3.03 0.02
N SER A 45 2.49 -2.20 0.23
CA SER A 45 3.80 -2.44 -0.36
C SER A 45 4.44 -3.76 0.07
N LEU A 46 4.36 -4.11 1.35
CA LEU A 46 4.85 -5.40 1.85
C LEU A 46 4.09 -6.57 1.21
N ALA A 47 2.77 -6.46 1.09
CA ALA A 47 1.96 -7.48 0.41
C ALA A 47 2.37 -7.66 -1.05
N ASN A 48 2.69 -6.58 -1.76
CA ASN A 48 3.20 -6.65 -3.13
C ASN A 48 4.56 -7.36 -3.20
N MET A 49 5.48 -7.03 -2.30
CA MET A 49 6.80 -7.67 -2.25
C MET A 49 6.68 -9.17 -1.95
N VAL A 50 5.79 -9.56 -1.02
CA VAL A 50 5.49 -10.96 -0.73
C VAL A 50 4.91 -11.65 -1.97
N HIS A 51 3.94 -11.02 -2.65
CA HIS A 51 3.33 -11.55 -3.86
C HIS A 51 4.38 -11.80 -4.97
N GLU A 52 5.24 -10.81 -5.22
CA GLU A 52 6.33 -10.92 -6.19
C GLU A 52 7.33 -12.03 -5.79
N ALA A 53 7.65 -12.14 -4.50
CA ALA A 53 8.54 -13.16 -3.94
C ALA A 53 8.02 -14.59 -4.15
N PHE A 54 6.71 -14.80 -4.02
CA PHE A 54 6.10 -16.13 -4.13
C PHE A 54 5.75 -16.54 -5.57
N LEU A 55 5.47 -15.59 -6.47
CA LEU A 55 5.01 -15.91 -7.83
C LEU A 55 6.10 -15.87 -8.90
N HIS A 56 7.14 -15.07 -8.71
CA HIS A 56 8.11 -14.80 -9.77
C HIS A 56 9.46 -15.49 -9.60
N ASP A 57 9.57 -16.44 -8.65
CA ASP A 57 10.82 -17.14 -8.30
C ASP A 57 11.96 -16.12 -8.21
N PHE A 58 12.05 -15.42 -7.08
CA PHE A 58 13.02 -14.34 -6.88
C PHE A 58 14.47 -14.81 -7.15
N GLN A 59 14.90 -14.77 -8.41
CA GLN A 59 16.26 -15.09 -8.84
C GLN A 59 17.17 -13.89 -8.59
N MET A 60 17.09 -13.33 -7.38
CA MET A 60 17.98 -12.28 -6.93
C MET A 60 19.18 -12.89 -6.26
N ARG A 61 20.37 -12.47 -6.68
CA ARG A 61 21.59 -12.83 -5.93
C ARG A 61 21.51 -12.14 -4.56
N PRO A 62 21.97 -12.77 -3.47
CA PRO A 62 21.91 -12.17 -2.14
C PRO A 62 22.55 -10.78 -2.05
N VAL A 63 23.57 -10.51 -2.87
CA VAL A 63 24.25 -9.20 -2.96
C VAL A 63 23.36 -8.10 -3.54
N ASP A 64 22.40 -8.45 -4.40
CA ASP A 64 21.52 -7.47 -5.06
C ASP A 64 20.28 -7.16 -4.18
N ALA A 65 19.97 -8.00 -3.19
CA ALA A 65 18.81 -7.85 -2.33
C ALA A 65 18.80 -6.53 -1.54
N VAL A 66 19.98 -6.04 -1.14
CA VAL A 66 20.13 -4.77 -0.40
C VAL A 66 19.65 -3.56 -1.21
N PHE A 67 19.73 -3.64 -2.54
CA PHE A 67 19.26 -2.61 -3.45
C PHE A 67 17.79 -2.82 -3.84
N TRP A 68 17.43 -4.06 -4.23
CA TRP A 68 16.10 -4.35 -4.77
C TRP A 68 14.98 -4.34 -3.72
N ILE A 69 15.23 -4.78 -2.48
CA ILE A 69 14.21 -4.82 -1.42
C ILE A 69 13.70 -3.40 -1.11
N PRO A 70 14.57 -2.39 -0.82
CA PRO A 70 14.10 -1.02 -0.65
C PRO A 70 13.44 -0.44 -1.90
N MET A 71 13.97 -0.74 -3.09
CA MET A 71 13.42 -0.23 -4.35
C MET A 71 11.98 -0.71 -4.58
N LEU A 72 11.72 -2.00 -4.42
CA LEU A 72 10.39 -2.60 -4.54
C LEU A 72 9.42 -2.09 -3.46
N PHE A 73 9.94 -1.82 -2.26
CA PHE A 73 9.15 -1.18 -1.21
C PHE A 73 8.73 0.25 -1.59
N VAL A 74 9.64 1.04 -2.16
CA VAL A 74 9.32 2.39 -2.62
C VAL A 74 8.32 2.36 -3.77
N GLU A 75 8.49 1.42 -4.71
CA GLU A 75 7.56 1.24 -5.84
C GLU A 75 6.14 0.89 -5.36
N GLY A 76 6.01 -0.08 -4.46
CA GLY A 76 4.72 -0.44 -3.86
C GLY A 76 4.10 0.71 -3.07
N MET A 77 4.90 1.47 -2.33
CA MET A 77 4.46 2.68 -1.61
C MET A 77 3.93 3.76 -2.55
N LEU A 78 4.59 4.01 -3.69
CA LEU A 78 4.17 5.02 -4.66
C LEU A 78 2.78 4.74 -5.22
N LEU A 79 2.44 3.46 -5.43
CA LEU A 79 1.12 3.04 -5.91
C LEU A 79 0.08 2.98 -4.77
N ALA A 80 0.49 2.54 -3.57
CA ALA A 80 -0.44 2.35 -2.46
C ALA A 80 -0.84 3.66 -1.77
N LEU A 81 0.05 4.64 -1.67
CA LEU A 81 -0.20 5.90 -0.96
C LEU A 81 -1.37 6.71 -1.53
N PRO A 82 -1.51 6.93 -2.85
CA PRO A 82 -2.65 7.64 -3.42
C PRO A 82 -3.98 6.93 -3.12
N VAL A 83 -4.00 5.59 -3.22
CA VAL A 83 -5.19 4.79 -2.93
C VAL A 83 -5.56 4.92 -1.45
N ALA A 84 -4.60 4.76 -0.55
CA ALA A 84 -4.81 4.89 0.89
C ALA A 84 -5.27 6.30 1.29
N ALA A 85 -4.69 7.33 0.67
CA ALA A 85 -5.06 8.72 0.92
C ALA A 85 -6.52 8.99 0.51
N LEU A 86 -6.92 8.56 -0.70
CA LEU A 86 -8.28 8.74 -1.23
C LEU A 86 -9.32 8.01 -0.39
N VAL A 87 -9.05 6.74 -0.03
CA VAL A 87 -9.93 5.92 0.82
C VAL A 87 -10.09 6.55 2.21
N GLY A 88 -9.07 7.23 2.71
CA GLY A 88 -9.10 7.88 4.02
C GLY A 88 -9.92 9.16 4.09
N ILE A 89 -10.22 9.83 2.96
CA ILE A 89 -10.91 11.14 2.94
C ILE A 89 -12.29 11.06 3.64
N PRO A 90 -13.17 10.09 3.34
CA PRO A 90 -14.45 9.94 4.04
C PRO A 90 -14.30 9.77 5.55
N PHE A 91 -13.30 9.01 6.01
CA PHE A 91 -13.02 8.79 7.44
C PHE A 91 -12.52 10.06 8.12
N TYR A 92 -11.69 10.84 7.43
CA TYR A 92 -11.20 12.12 7.92
C TYR A 92 -12.35 13.13 8.08
N VAL A 93 -13.22 13.25 7.07
CA VAL A 93 -14.35 14.18 7.08
C VAL A 93 -15.36 13.82 8.18
N THR A 94 -15.72 12.54 8.33
CA THR A 94 -16.66 12.09 9.36
C THR A 94 -16.11 12.31 10.77
N ARG A 95 -14.84 12.01 11.03
CA ARG A 95 -14.22 12.26 12.34
C ARG A 95 -14.12 13.74 12.70
N ARG A 96 -13.81 14.60 11.72
CA ARG A 96 -13.74 16.06 11.95
C ARG A 96 -15.10 16.63 12.36
N ARG A 97 -16.19 16.17 11.73
CA ARG A 97 -17.56 16.58 12.09
C ARG A 97 -17.97 16.14 13.49
N ASN A 98 -17.58 14.94 13.90
CA ASN A 98 -17.91 14.46 15.26
C ASN A 98 -17.20 15.27 16.35
N HIS A 99 -15.98 15.75 16.09
CA HIS A 99 -15.29 16.64 17.03
C HIS A 99 -15.91 18.05 17.12
N SER A 100 -16.44 18.60 16.03
CA SER A 100 -17.11 19.90 16.05
C SER A 100 -18.49 19.88 16.72
N ASN A 101 -19.17 18.73 16.72
CA ASN A 101 -20.49 18.59 17.33
C ASN A 101 -20.45 18.27 18.84
N ALA A 102 -19.25 18.07 19.39
CA ALA A 102 -19.03 17.74 20.80
C ALA A 102 -18.48 18.92 21.62
N ALA A 103 -18.30 20.09 21.00
CA ALA A 103 -17.91 21.36 21.61
C ALA A 103 -19.12 22.30 21.64
#